data_AF-A0A8E2BBZ5-F1
#
_entry.id   AF-A0A8E2BBZ5-F1
#
_cell.length_a   1.000
_cell.length_b   1.000
_cell.length_c   1.000
_cell.angle_alpha   90.00
_cell.angle_beta   90.00
_cell.angle_gamma   90.00
#
_symmetry.space_group_name_H-M   'P 1'
#
loop_
_entity.id
_entity.type
_entity.pdbx_description
1 polymer ?
#
loop_
_entity_poly.entity_id
_entity_poly.type
_entity_poly.pdbx_seq_one_letter_code
_entity_poly.pdbx_strand_id
1 'polypeptide(L)' 'MLRAITLAFALSVFPATAFAHSCPSIMAAIDAAMPTSTLAEADMTKVKELRAKGEELHASGDHMGSEAALNEAKKILGI' A
#
# COMPACT_ATOMS: atom_id res chain seq x y z
N MET A 1 34.00 27.80 34.26
CA MET A 1 34.21 27.09 32.99
C MET A 1 33.16 25.99 32.88
N LEU A 2 31.92 26.33 32.51
CA LEU A 2 30.84 25.36 32.31
C LEU A 2 29.67 26.01 31.52
N ARG A 3 30.00 26.72 30.44
CA ARG A 3 29.02 27.45 29.60
C ARG A 3 29.06 27.04 28.12
N ALA A 4 29.71 25.93 27.82
CA ALA A 4 29.85 25.42 26.46
C ALA A 4 29.56 23.91 26.45
N ILE A 5 28.30 23.55 26.66
CA ILE A 5 27.75 22.31 26.10
C ILE A 5 26.53 22.73 25.26
N THR A 6 26.78 23.63 24.32
CA THR A 6 26.05 23.66 23.06
C THR A 6 26.64 22.56 22.20
N LEU A 7 26.01 21.37 22.20
CA LEU A 7 26.14 20.47 21.07
C LEU A 7 24.84 19.68 20.92
N ALA A 8 24.01 20.21 20.01
CA ALA A 8 23.12 19.49 19.13
C ALA A 8 23.07 17.96 19.36
N PHE A 9 22.07 17.51 20.12
CA PHE A 9 21.47 16.21 19.85
C PHE A 9 20.27 16.52 18.93
N ALA A 10 20.58 16.81 17.66
CA ALA A 10 20.38 15.83 16.60
C ALA A 10 18.93 15.36 16.62
N LEU A 11 18.15 15.95 15.70
CA LEU A 11 16.87 15.45 15.20
C LEU A 11 16.81 13.93 15.41
N SER A 12 16.15 13.49 16.48
CA SER A 12 15.75 12.10 16.63
C SER A 12 14.68 11.88 15.57
N VAL A 13 15.17 11.49 14.39
CA VAL A 13 14.52 10.74 13.32
C VAL A 13 13.02 10.64 13.56
N PHE A 14 12.25 11.49 12.89
CA PHE A 14 10.84 11.19 12.67
C PHE A 14 10.80 9.77 12.11
N PRO A 15 10.22 8.79 12.79
CA PRO A 15 9.94 7.56 12.09
C PRO A 15 8.88 7.94 11.07
N ALA A 16 9.22 7.93 9.79
CA ALA A 16 8.27 8.01 8.68
C ALA A 16 7.39 6.74 8.63
N THR A 17 7.00 6.21 9.80
CA THR A 17 6.34 4.92 9.96
C THR A 17 4.87 5.17 10.19
N ALA A 18 4.16 5.53 9.13
CA ALA A 18 2.72 5.37 9.06
C ALA A 18 2.26 5.01 7.64
N PHE A 19 3.02 4.19 6.93
CA PHE A 19 2.51 3.42 5.79
C PHE A 19 1.77 2.13 6.21
N ALA A 20 1.56 1.93 7.53
CA ALA A 20 0.96 0.72 8.08
C ALA A 20 -0.45 0.38 7.55
N HIS A 21 -1.10 1.30 6.83
CA HIS A 21 -2.46 1.12 6.30
C HIS A 21 -2.58 1.23 4.77
N SER A 22 -1.50 1.42 3.99
CA SER A 22 -1.62 1.60 2.52
C SER A 22 -2.23 0.36 1.85
N CYS A 23 -1.59 -0.81 1.93
CA CYS A 23 -2.07 -2.02 1.25
C CYS A 23 -3.49 -2.44 1.71
N PRO A 24 -3.81 -2.50 3.03
CA PRO A 24 -5.17 -2.82 3.47
C PRO A 24 -6.23 -1.85 2.97
N SER A 25 -5.93 -0.54 2.92
CA SER A 25 -6.87 0.46 2.39
C SER A 25 -7.10 0.30 0.89
N ILE A 26 -6.05 -0.03 0.12
CA ILE A 26 -6.16 -0.26 -1.31
C ILE A 26 -6.96 -1.56 -1.57
N MET A 27 -6.70 -2.63 -0.84
CA MET A 27 -7.48 -3.87 -0.93
C MET A 27 -8.97 -3.61 -0.69
N ALA A 28 -9.31 -2.86 0.36
CA ALA A 28 -10.70 -2.50 0.65
C ALA A 28 -11.35 -1.66 -0.48
N ALA A 29 -10.60 -0.74 -1.10
CA ALA A 29 -11.09 0.06 -2.22
C ALA A 29 -11.35 -0.81 -3.47
N ILE A 30 -10.47 -1.76 -3.76
CA ILE A 30 -10.65 -2.76 -4.84
C ILE A 30 -11.89 -3.61 -4.56
N ASP A 31 -12.01 -4.14 -3.34
CA ASP A 31 -13.12 -5.00 -2.91
C ASP A 31 -14.48 -4.28 -3.02
N ALA A 32 -14.51 -2.96 -2.74
CA ALA A 32 -15.70 -2.13 -2.88
C ALA A 32 -16.06 -1.81 -4.35
N ALA A 33 -15.07 -1.71 -5.25
CA ALA A 33 -15.30 -1.34 -6.65
C ALA A 33 -15.64 -2.53 -7.55
N MET A 34 -15.16 -3.74 -7.23
CA MET A 34 -15.43 -4.94 -8.04
C MET A 34 -16.92 -5.20 -8.32
N PRO A 35 -17.85 -5.09 -7.35
CA PRO A 35 -19.27 -5.41 -7.58
C PRO A 35 -20.00 -4.43 -8.50
N THR A 36 -19.49 -3.20 -8.63
CA THR A 36 -20.13 -2.13 -9.42
C THR A 36 -19.41 -1.85 -10.74
N SER A 37 -18.27 -2.51 -10.96
CA SER A 37 -17.47 -2.36 -12.18
C SER A 37 -18.21 -2.93 -13.40
N THR A 38 -18.02 -2.26 -14.55
CA THR A 38 -18.51 -2.71 -15.87
C THR A 38 -17.39 -3.33 -16.71
N LEU A 39 -16.30 -3.79 -16.09
CA LEU A 39 -15.17 -4.40 -16.77
C LEU A 39 -15.56 -5.68 -17.53
N ALA A 40 -14.81 -5.97 -18.59
CA ALA A 40 -14.88 -7.27 -19.24
C ALA A 40 -14.42 -8.39 -18.29
N GLU A 41 -14.89 -9.61 -18.53
CA GLU A 41 -14.59 -10.77 -17.67
C GLU A 41 -13.08 -11.03 -17.52
N ALA A 42 -12.31 -10.86 -18.60
CA ALA A 42 -10.86 -11.01 -18.59
C ALA A 42 -10.19 -9.98 -17.65
N ASP A 43 -10.62 -8.71 -17.70
CA ASP A 43 -10.08 -7.66 -16.86
C ASP A 43 -10.48 -7.86 -15.39
N MET A 44 -11.73 -8.26 -15.12
CA MET A 44 -12.19 -8.60 -13.78
C MET A 44 -11.44 -9.81 -13.19
N THR A 45 -11.11 -10.80 -14.02
CA THR A 45 -10.25 -11.93 -13.62
C THR A 45 -8.87 -11.43 -13.19
N LYS A 46 -8.26 -10.57 -14.00
CA LYS A 46 -6.95 -9.98 -13.69
C LYS A 46 -6.97 -9.14 -12.40
N VAL A 47 -8.02 -8.36 -12.18
CA VAL A 47 -8.22 -7.58 -10.94
C VAL A 47 -8.25 -8.50 -9.71
N LYS A 48 -9.00 -9.61 -9.76
CA LYS A 48 -9.08 -10.57 -8.64
C LYS A 48 -7.74 -11.24 -8.36
N GLU A 49 -7.01 -11.63 -9.40
CA GLU A 49 -5.67 -12.20 -9.27
C GLU A 49 -4.69 -11.21 -8.61
N LEU A 50 -4.68 -9.96 -9.08
CA LEU A 50 -3.83 -8.91 -8.53
C LEU A 50 -4.21 -8.56 -7.08
N ARG A 51 -5.51 -8.53 -6.75
CA ARG A 51 -5.99 -8.35 -5.38
C ARG A 51 -5.47 -9.48 -4.48
N ALA A 52 -5.69 -10.74 -4.87
CA ALA A 52 -5.23 -11.90 -4.11
C ALA A 52 -3.70 -11.91 -3.97
N LYS A 53 -2.97 -11.58 -5.04
CA LYS A 53 -1.51 -11.48 -5.00
C LYS A 53 -1.03 -10.39 -4.06
N GLY A 54 -1.71 -9.23 -4.07
CA GLY A 54 -1.45 -8.14 -3.16
C GLY A 54 -1.59 -8.54 -1.69
N GLU A 55 -2.64 -9.30 -1.36
CA GLU A 55 -2.84 -9.84 0.00
C GLU A 55 -1.75 -10.83 0.40
N GLU A 56 -1.37 -11.76 -0.48
CA GLU A 56 -0.30 -12.73 -0.25
C GLU A 56 1.04 -12.03 0.03
N LEU A 57 1.39 -11.03 -0.79
CA LEU A 57 2.62 -10.25 -0.63
C LEU A 57 2.58 -9.41 0.66
N HIS A 58 1.42 -8.87 1.04
CA HIS A 58 1.27 -8.19 2.32
C HIS A 58 1.50 -9.14 3.49
N ALA A 59 0.88 -10.32 3.45
CA ALA A 59 1.00 -11.34 4.50
C ALA A 59 2.43 -11.89 4.63
N SER A 60 3.21 -11.90 3.54
CA SER A 60 4.62 -12.33 3.56
C SER A 60 5.60 -11.21 3.97
N GLY A 61 5.13 -9.98 4.14
CA GLY A 61 5.94 -8.81 4.48
C GLY A 61 6.52 -8.05 3.27
N ASP A 62 6.24 -8.49 2.04
CA ASP A 62 6.59 -7.75 0.83
C ASP A 62 5.57 -6.64 0.55
N HIS A 63 5.68 -5.55 1.30
CA HIS A 63 4.78 -4.41 1.17
C HIS A 63 4.92 -3.67 -0.17
N MET A 64 6.14 -3.59 -0.72
CA MET A 64 6.37 -2.94 -2.01
C MET A 64 5.74 -3.74 -3.15
N GLY A 65 5.92 -5.06 -3.15
CA GLY A 65 5.28 -5.95 -4.11
C GLY A 65 3.75 -5.94 -3.98
N SER A 66 3.25 -5.93 -2.74
CA SER A 66 1.82 -5.82 -2.46
C SER A 66 1.23 -4.55 -3.08
N GLU A 67 1.81 -3.39 -2.76
CA GLU A 67 1.34 -2.10 -3.26
C GLU A 67 1.44 -2.00 -4.80
N ALA A 68 2.47 -2.56 -5.42
CA ALA A 68 2.59 -2.61 -6.87
C ALA A 68 1.45 -3.41 -7.52
N ALA A 69 1.19 -4.64 -7.05
CA ALA A 69 0.12 -5.48 -7.57
C ALA A 69 -1.27 -4.84 -7.35
N LEU A 70 -1.50 -4.28 -6.17
CA LEU A 70 -2.75 -3.63 -5.82
C LEU A 70 -2.99 -2.36 -6.66
N ASN A 71 -1.97 -1.54 -6.90
CA ASN A 71 -2.10 -0.36 -7.76
C ASN A 71 -2.34 -0.70 -9.23
N GLU A 72 -1.83 -1.84 -9.71
CA GLU A 72 -2.18 -2.34 -11.04
C GLU A 72 -3.67 -2.72 -11.10
N ALA A 73 -4.20 -3.39 -10.07
CA ALA A 73 -5.64 -3.69 -9.98
C ALA A 73 -6.50 -2.42 -9.97
N LYS A 74 -6.09 -1.41 -9.18
CA LYS A 74 -6.74 -0.09 -9.15
C LYS A 74 -6.82 0.55 -10.53
N LYS A 75 -5.71 0.51 -11.28
CA LYS A 75 -5.64 1.08 -12.63
C LYS A 75 -6.62 0.40 -13.59
N ILE A 76 -6.76 -0.93 -13.51
CA ILE A 76 -7.72 -1.68 -14.33
C ILE A 76 -9.16 -1.31 -13.93
N LEU A 77 -9.44 -1.20 -12.62
CA LEU A 77 -10.73 -0.75 -12.10
C LEU A 77 -11.05 0.73 -12.33
N GLY A 78 -10.07 1.55 -12.71
CA GLY A 78 -10.23 2.99 -12.92
C GLY A 78 -10.37 3.80 -11.62
N ILE A 79 -9.78 3.35 -10.51
CA ILE A 79 -9.84 3.98 -9.17
C ILE A 79 -8.46 4.37 -8.61
#